data_AF-A0A5T7CU32-F1
#
_entry.id   AF-A0A5T7CU32-F1
#
_cell.length_a   1.000
_cell.length_b   1.000
_cell.length_c   1.000
_cell.angle_alpha   90.00
_cell.angle_beta   90.00
_cell.angle_gamma   90.00
#
_symmetry.space_group_name_H-M   'P 1'
#
loop_
_entity.id
_entity.type
_entity.pdbx_description
1 polymer ?
#
loop_
_entity_poly.entity_id
_entity_poly.type
_entity_poly.pdbx_seq_one_letter_code
_entity_poly.pdbx_strand_id
1 'polypeptide(L)'
;DNKLAKLSDLETYRSLSFDYDKQYKLLKNQLKLCDLITKTNKRELQNLQQQLSTTEDLVYKQEKEYDINQTSLYEMLNTRFDLFKIEKAITDIKVSEAKNKIKQLQLYGGVLLFFIDGE
;
A
#
# COMPACT_ATOMS: atom_id res chain seq x y z
N ASP A 1 -3.03 -9.96 54.97
CA ASP A 1 -3.86 -10.26 53.78
C ASP A 1 -4.19 -9.06 52.91
N ASN A 2 -4.82 -8.00 53.44
CA ASN A 2 -5.26 -6.84 52.63
C ASN A 2 -4.12 -5.98 51.98
N LYS A 3 -2.88 -6.09 52.48
CA LYS A 3 -1.70 -5.37 51.92
C LYS A 3 -1.04 -6.10 50.75
N LEU A 4 -1.08 -7.43 50.76
CA LEU A 4 -0.54 -8.29 49.70
C LEU A 4 -1.47 -8.29 48.48
N ALA A 5 -2.78 -8.34 48.70
CA ALA A 5 -3.79 -8.17 47.64
C ALA A 5 -3.61 -6.84 46.91
N LYS A 6 -3.48 -5.72 47.65
CA LYS A 6 -3.24 -4.40 47.05
C LYS A 6 -1.93 -4.29 46.26
N LEU A 7 -0.87 -4.97 46.68
CA LEU A 7 0.40 -5.00 45.94
C LEU A 7 0.28 -5.83 44.66
N SER A 8 -0.38 -6.98 44.75
CA SER A 8 -0.70 -7.83 43.59
C SER A 8 -1.54 -7.06 42.56
N ASP A 9 -2.62 -6.39 42.99
CA ASP A 9 -3.48 -5.60 42.10
C ASP A 9 -2.72 -4.47 41.41
N LEU A 10 -1.75 -3.85 42.11
CA LEU A 10 -0.93 -2.77 41.58
C LEU A 10 0.10 -3.26 40.56
N GLU A 11 0.67 -4.46 40.77
CA GLU A 11 1.53 -5.12 39.77
C GLU A 11 0.74 -5.59 38.55
N THR A 12 -0.45 -6.15 38.75
CA THR A 12 -1.36 -6.52 37.66
C THR A 12 -1.75 -5.30 36.82
N TYR A 13 -2.11 -4.19 37.48
CA TYR A 13 -2.40 -2.93 36.80
C TYR A 13 -1.21 -2.41 35.98
N ARG A 14 0.01 -2.46 36.53
CA ARG A 14 1.23 -2.04 35.81
C ARG A 14 1.50 -2.90 34.58
N SER A 15 1.36 -4.22 34.71
CA SER A 15 1.53 -5.15 33.58
C SER A 15 0.50 -4.86 32.49
N LEU A 16 -0.78 -4.73 32.88
CA LEU A 16 -1.86 -4.44 31.96
C LEU A 16 -1.62 -3.09 31.24
N SER A 17 -1.27 -2.04 31.98
CA SER A 17 -0.97 -0.73 31.41
C SER A 17 0.18 -0.77 30.40
N PHE A 18 1.22 -1.57 30.65
CA PHE A 18 2.34 -1.72 29.73
C PHE A 18 1.92 -2.46 28.44
N ASP A 19 1.12 -3.51 28.57
CA ASP A 19 0.62 -4.26 27.42
C ASP A 19 -0.30 -3.40 26.54
N TYR A 20 -1.17 -2.59 27.16
CA TYR A 20 -2.03 -1.63 26.46
C TYR A 20 -1.22 -0.57 25.71
N ASP A 21 -0.20 0.03 26.34
CA ASP A 21 0.67 1.03 25.68
C ASP A 21 1.44 0.41 24.49
N LYS A 22 1.92 -0.83 24.66
CA LYS A 22 2.59 -1.58 23.57
C LYS A 22 1.64 -1.84 22.41
N GLN A 23 0.41 -2.31 22.66
CA GLN A 23 -0.58 -2.56 21.63
C GLN A 23 -0.97 -1.27 20.89
N TYR A 24 -1.21 -0.18 21.63
CA TYR A 24 -1.50 1.13 21.05
C TYR A 24 -0.38 1.61 20.11
N LYS A 25 0.88 1.53 20.55
CA LYS A 25 2.05 1.91 19.74
C LYS A 25 2.16 1.06 18.48
N LEU A 26 1.86 -0.24 18.56
CA LEU A 26 1.88 -1.15 17.42
C LEU A 26 0.82 -0.76 16.39
N LEU A 27 -0.43 -0.57 16.81
CA LEU A 27 -1.54 -0.14 15.93
C LEU A 27 -1.23 1.21 15.27
N LYS A 28 -0.71 2.17 16.04
CA LYS A 28 -0.31 3.49 15.54
C LYS A 28 0.78 3.41 14.47
N ASN A 29 1.79 2.56 14.67
CA ASN A 29 2.86 2.36 13.70
C ASN A 29 2.36 1.66 12.43
N GLN A 30 1.44 0.71 12.57
CA GLN A 30 0.82 0.05 11.41
C GLN A 30 -0.02 1.01 10.57
N LEU A 31 -0.78 1.92 11.20
CA LEU A 31 -1.51 2.97 10.49
C LEU A 31 -0.56 3.91 9.73
N LYS A 32 0.52 4.37 10.37
CA LYS A 32 1.55 5.20 9.70
C LYS A 32 2.17 4.48 8.50
N LEU A 33 2.42 3.18 8.61
CA LEU A 33 2.95 2.39 7.50
C LEU A 33 1.95 2.34 6.34
N CYS A 34 0.67 2.13 6.62
CA CYS A 34 -0.36 2.17 5.59
C CYS A 34 -0.43 3.53 4.90
N ASP A 35 -0.33 4.64 5.63
CA ASP A 35 -0.32 5.98 5.03
C ASP A 35 0.89 6.20 4.11
N LEU A 36 2.07 5.71 4.52
CA LEU A 36 3.28 5.74 3.71
C LEU A 36 3.12 4.92 2.43
N ILE A 37 2.55 3.72 2.51
CA ILE A 37 2.27 2.88 1.35
C ILE A 37 1.34 3.60 0.37
N THR A 38 0.25 4.19 0.83
CA THR A 38 -0.68 4.95 -0.03
C THR A 38 0.01 6.14 -0.71
N LYS A 39 0.86 6.89 0.01
CA LYS A 39 1.62 8.00 -0.59
C LYS A 39 2.58 7.52 -1.67
N THR A 40 3.31 6.43 -1.40
CA THR A 40 4.25 5.83 -2.36
C THR A 40 3.52 5.29 -3.59
N ASN A 41 2.46 4.51 -3.40
CA ASN A 41 1.64 3.97 -4.48
C ASN A 41 1.05 5.08 -5.35
N LYS A 42 0.57 6.18 -4.75
CA LYS A 42 0.02 7.32 -5.50
C LYS A 42 1.08 7.97 -6.39
N ARG A 43 2.29 8.20 -5.86
CA ARG A 43 3.40 8.78 -6.63
C ARG A 43 3.82 7.85 -7.76
N GLU A 44 3.95 6.56 -7.47
CA GLU A 44 4.34 5.57 -8.48
C GLU A 44 3.31 5.45 -9.59
N LEU A 45 2.02 5.43 -9.24
CA LEU A 45 0.93 5.40 -10.21
C LEU A 45 0.96 6.62 -11.14
N GLN A 46 1.24 7.81 -10.62
CA GLN A 46 1.38 9.03 -11.43
C GLN A 46 2.53 8.92 -12.42
N ASN A 47 3.69 8.43 -11.98
CA ASN A 47 4.84 8.22 -12.86
C ASN A 47 4.52 7.21 -13.96
N LEU A 48 3.92 6.07 -13.60
CA LEU A 48 3.54 5.03 -14.56
C LEU A 48 2.47 5.52 -15.56
N GLN A 49 1.54 6.37 -15.13
CA GLN A 49 0.55 6.97 -16.04
C GLN A 49 1.18 7.91 -17.07
N GLN A 50 2.21 8.68 -16.66
CA GLN A 50 2.96 9.51 -17.60
C GLN A 50 3.76 8.66 -18.59
N GLN A 51 4.38 7.58 -18.12
CA GLN A 51 5.09 6.63 -18.98
C GLN A 51 4.12 5.95 -19.96
N LEU A 52 2.95 5.52 -19.48
CA LEU A 52 1.90 4.92 -20.31
C LEU A 52 1.53 5.83 -21.48
N SER A 53 1.15 7.08 -21.19
CA SER A 53 0.78 8.04 -22.22
C SER A 53 1.90 8.29 -23.23
N THR A 54 3.15 8.37 -22.76
CA THR A 54 4.31 8.57 -23.65
C THR A 54 4.55 7.34 -24.54
N THR A 55 4.40 6.14 -23.99
CA THR A 55 4.58 4.88 -24.73
C THR A 55 3.44 4.64 -25.71
N GLU A 56 2.20 4.98 -25.37
CA GLU A 56 1.05 4.95 -26.29
C GLU A 56 1.29 5.84 -27.52
N ASP A 57 1.76 7.07 -27.29
CA ASP A 57 2.13 7.99 -28.37
C ASP A 57 3.26 7.43 -29.25
N LEU A 58 4.24 6.74 -28.64
CA LEU A 58 5.34 6.10 -29.36
C LEU A 58 4.83 4.94 -30.23
N VAL A 59 3.96 4.08 -29.70
CA VAL A 59 3.34 2.99 -30.46
C VAL A 59 2.60 3.53 -31.67
N TYR A 60 1.80 4.60 -31.49
CA TYR A 60 1.07 5.24 -32.58
C TYR A 60 2.00 5.83 -33.67
N LYS A 61 3.13 6.43 -33.28
CA LYS A 61 4.13 6.93 -34.23
C LYS A 61 4.80 5.79 -34.99
N GLN A 62 5.20 4.73 -34.28
CA GLN A 62 5.85 3.57 -34.90
C GLN A 62 4.92 2.84 -35.87
N GLU A 63 3.61 2.79 -35.62
CA GLU A 63 2.63 2.28 -36.60
C GLU A 63 2.70 3.06 -37.92
N LYS A 64 2.75 4.39 -37.86
CA LYS A 64 2.87 5.23 -39.07
C LYS A 64 4.23 5.10 -39.74
N GLU A 65 5.31 5.02 -38.96
CA GLU A 65 6.67 4.89 -39.47
C GLU A 65 6.89 3.52 -40.13
N TYR A 66 6.23 2.47 -39.63
CA TYR A 66 6.23 1.15 -40.25
C TYR A 66 5.63 1.15 -41.66
N ASP A 67 4.53 1.88 -41.88
CA ASP A 67 3.86 1.99 -43.19
C ASP A 67 4.77 2.61 -44.27
N ILE A 68 5.78 3.40 -43.85
CA ILE A 68 6.79 4.01 -44.71
C ILE A 68 8.17 3.34 -44.58
N ASN A 69 8.23 2.13 -44.00
CA ASN A 69 9.43 1.32 -43.80
C ASN A 69 10.55 2.02 -42.99
N GLN A 70 10.19 2.94 -42.09
CA GLN A 70 11.13 3.65 -41.21
C GLN A 70 11.32 2.99 -39.84
N THR A 71 10.40 2.12 -39.43
CA THR A 71 10.52 1.30 -38.21
C THR A 71 10.44 -0.16 -38.56
N SER A 72 11.17 -1.01 -37.84
CA SER A 72 11.08 -2.46 -37.96
C SER A 72 9.94 -3.05 -37.14
N LEU A 73 9.40 -4.19 -37.59
CA LEU A 73 8.41 -4.95 -36.80
C LEU A 73 8.94 -5.31 -35.40
N TYR A 74 10.24 -5.55 -35.28
CA TYR A 74 10.89 -5.87 -34.01
C TYR A 74 10.84 -4.71 -33.01
N GLU A 75 11.11 -3.49 -33.47
CA GLU A 75 11.03 -2.29 -32.63
C GLU A 75 9.60 -2.02 -32.17
N MET A 76 8.61 -2.20 -33.06
CA MET A 76 7.19 -2.10 -32.70
C MET A 76 6.80 -3.13 -31.64
N LEU A 77 7.24 -4.38 -31.82
CA LEU A 77 6.91 -5.47 -30.89
C LEU A 77 7.48 -5.20 -29.49
N ASN A 78 8.72 -4.74 -29.42
CA ASN A 78 9.35 -4.38 -28.15
C ASN A 78 8.61 -3.24 -27.46
N THR A 79 8.25 -2.20 -28.19
CA THR A 79 7.55 -1.04 -27.62
C THR A 79 6.15 -1.43 -27.12
N ARG A 80 5.43 -2.30 -27.85
CA ARG A 80 4.16 -2.86 -27.36
C ARG A 80 4.33 -3.74 -26.13
N PHE A 81 5.42 -4.50 -26.06
CA PHE A 81 5.71 -5.31 -24.88
C PHE A 81 6.02 -4.45 -23.65
N ASP A 82 6.71 -3.33 -23.86
CA ASP A 82 6.95 -2.35 -22.79
C ASP A 82 5.66 -1.63 -22.36
N LEU A 83 4.77 -1.32 -23.30
CA LEU A 83 3.42 -0.82 -22.99
C LEU A 83 2.67 -1.79 -22.07
N PHE A 84 2.65 -3.08 -22.44
CA PHE A 84 2.00 -4.13 -21.64
C PHE A 84 2.60 -4.23 -20.23
N LYS A 85 3.94 -4.13 -20.08
CA LYS A 85 4.58 -4.12 -18.75
C LYS A 85 4.12 -2.93 -17.90
N ILE A 86 3.99 -1.75 -18.49
CA ILE A 86 3.52 -0.55 -17.79
C ILE A 86 2.07 -0.75 -17.31
N GLU A 87 1.18 -1.23 -18.18
CA GLU A 87 -0.21 -1.54 -17.83
C GLU A 87 -0.31 -2.57 -16.69
N LYS A 88 0.52 -3.61 -16.74
CA LYS A 88 0.62 -4.60 -15.68
C LYS A 88 1.08 -3.95 -14.37
N ALA A 89 2.13 -3.13 -14.39
CA ALA A 89 2.64 -2.45 -13.20
C ALA A 89 1.59 -1.52 -12.58
N ILE A 90 0.84 -0.78 -13.41
CA ILE A 90 -0.30 0.05 -12.97
C ILE A 90 -1.34 -0.81 -12.24
N THR A 91 -1.66 -1.98 -12.80
CA THR A 91 -2.60 -2.92 -12.19
C THR A 91 -2.10 -3.45 -10.85
N ASP A 92 -0.83 -3.83 -10.77
CA ASP A 92 -0.20 -4.31 -9.54
C ASP A 92 -0.22 -3.24 -8.43
N ILE A 93 0.03 -1.97 -8.76
CA ILE A 93 -0.08 -0.84 -7.82
C ILE A 93 -1.52 -0.64 -7.35
N LYS A 94 -2.52 -0.73 -8.25
CA LYS A 94 -3.94 -0.64 -7.86
C LYS A 94 -4.35 -1.78 -6.91
N VAL A 95 -3.86 -2.99 -7.15
CA VAL A 95 -4.08 -4.15 -6.25
C VAL A 95 -3.40 -3.93 -4.90
N SER A 96 -2.16 -3.42 -4.89
CA SER A 96 -1.44 -3.04 -3.67
C SER A 96 -2.23 -2.02 -2.85
N GLU A 97 -2.78 -0.99 -3.50
CA GLU A 97 -3.58 0.04 -2.85
C GLU A 97 -4.89 -0.51 -2.26
N ALA A 98 -5.57 -1.40 -2.99
CA ALA A 98 -6.77 -2.07 -2.48
C ALA A 98 -6.47 -2.91 -1.23
N LYS A 99 -5.38 -3.69 -1.26
CA LYS A 99 -4.91 -4.46 -0.10
C LYS A 99 -4.57 -3.55 1.09
N ASN A 100 -3.92 -2.42 0.83
CA ASN A 100 -3.57 -1.45 1.87
C ASN A 100 -4.81 -0.83 2.53
N LYS A 101 -5.84 -0.49 1.74
CA LYS A 101 -7.12 0.03 2.25
C LYS A 101 -7.85 -1.00 3.11
N ILE A 102 -7.91 -2.26 2.68
CA ILE A 102 -8.48 -3.36 3.49
C ILE A 102 -7.74 -3.46 4.82
N LYS A 103 -6.40 -3.40 4.79
CA LYS A 103 -5.58 -3.43 6.01
C LYS A 103 -5.87 -2.24 6.92
N GLN A 104 -6.01 -1.02 6.38
CA GLN A 104 -6.41 0.14 7.19
C GLN A 104 -7.77 -0.06 7.86
N LEU A 105 -8.77 -0.59 7.14
CA LEU A 105 -10.08 -0.89 7.71
C LEU A 105 -10.00 -1.93 8.84
N GLN A 106 -9.20 -2.98 8.66
CA GLN A 106 -8.94 -3.97 9.71
C GLN A 106 -8.28 -3.35 10.94
N LEU A 107 -7.32 -2.45 10.74
CA LEU A 107 -6.67 -1.72 11.84
C LEU A 107 -7.65 -0.80 12.57
N TYR A 108 -8.52 -0.09 11.85
CA TYR A 108 -9.56 0.73 12.49
C TYR A 108 -10.56 -0.13 13.29
N GLY A 109 -10.97 -1.28 12.74
CA GLY A 109 -11.79 -2.25 13.46
C GLY A 109 -11.09 -2.79 14.72
N GLY A 110 -9.80 -3.11 14.63
CA GLY A 110 -8.99 -3.53 15.77
C GLY A 110 -8.84 -2.46 16.85
N VAL A 111 -8.70 -1.18 16.45
CA VAL A 111 -8.71 -0.05 17.38
C VAL A 111 -10.06 0.08 18.09
N LEU A 112 -11.18 -0.06 17.36
CA LEU A 112 -12.51 -0.02 17.95
C LEU A 112 -12.72 -1.15 18.96
N LEU A 113 -12.37 -2.40 18.60
CA LEU A 113 -12.45 -3.55 19.50
C LEU A 113 -11.58 -3.36 20.74
N PHE A 114 -10.37 -2.85 20.59
CA PHE A 114 -9.46 -2.56 21.72
C PHE A 114 -10.08 -1.59 22.75
N PHE A 115 -10.89 -0.63 22.31
CA PHE A 115 -11.57 0.31 23.20
C PHE A 115 -12.94 -0.16 23.70
N ILE A 116 -13.58 -1.12 23.02
CA ILE A 116 -14.90 -1.66 23.39
C ILE A 116 -14.77 -2.87 24.31
N ASP A 117 -13.83 -3.79 24.06
CA ASP A 117 -13.59 -4.99 24.86
C ASP A 117 -12.68 -4.73 26.09
N GLY A 118 -12.37 -3.47 26.37
CA GLY A 118 -11.62 -3.02 27.55
C GLY A 118 -12.48 -2.75 28.79
N GLU A 119 -13.80 -2.98 28.73
CA GLU A 119 -14.72 -3.13 29.87
C GLU A 119 -14.79 -4.60 30.31
#